data_AF-A0A822F652-F1
#
_entry.id   AF-A0A822F652-F1
#
_cell.length_a   1.000
_cell.length_b   1.000
_cell.length_c   1.000
_cell.angle_alpha   90.00
_cell.angle_beta   90.00
_cell.angle_gamma   90.00
#
_symmetry.space_group_name_H-M   'P 1'
#
loop_
_entity.id
_entity.type
_entity.pdbx_description
1 polymer ?
#
loop_
_entity_poly.entity_id
_entity_poly.type
_entity_poly.pdbx_seq_one_letter_code
_entity_poly.pdbx_strand_id
1 'polypeptide(L)'
;DSIEQLRSIVTNDHINCLKMLGQLLVKLSNYLLQLFQQLATKSIDDNDFLTFVNERTNSFLQFLLLLNQHPFHLLSLNSYQALNLFIIRQITLLSNEQFCLKLIFNLKQSLHRIHFPSSSSSSSSSSSMTTTLIDNENEILKTQYMHNQQCFIYALFEYDSEEQFFWKFFSQYRSELQKLIKSFIGLFFTETVANIEMNMSCLKSILENLFIYLESLVQRTPNQTCNTISTSLSSIYLIIEWEALYLLLDHVLFIVRKQLFSSSSTTTKFQEKFQSLLITSTIKEQFLRTLKFLLQFTPSLSEHIHGHVLNLLSCMFFITQHDQTLAIQIIQRLLTTFQSYQQQSIAGTDKNQSEVMQIQSSNAFLYLCKNFTEKIIDYYSELYPFL
;
A
#
# COMPACT_ATOMS: atom_id res chain seq x y z
N ASP A 1 8.20 -13.77 -23.34
CA ASP A 1 9.31 -12.89 -22.92
C ASP A 1 9.34 -11.53 -23.60
N SER A 2 8.66 -11.33 -24.74
CA SER A 2 8.45 -9.99 -25.30
C SER A 2 6.99 -9.52 -25.17
N ILE A 3 6.79 -8.19 -25.11
CA ILE A 3 5.46 -7.55 -25.13
C ILE A 3 4.70 -7.91 -26.41
N GLU A 4 5.40 -8.06 -27.54
CA GLU A 4 4.82 -8.46 -28.83
C GLU A 4 4.27 -9.89 -28.80
N GLN A 5 4.98 -10.82 -28.17
CA GLN A 5 4.47 -12.18 -27.93
C GLN A 5 3.25 -12.16 -27.02
N LEU A 6 3.23 -11.30 -25.99
CA LEU A 6 2.04 -11.18 -25.14
C LEU A 6 0.82 -10.69 -25.95
N ARG A 7 1.00 -9.71 -26.84
CA ARG A 7 -0.07 -9.22 -27.72
C ARG A 7 -0.61 -10.29 -28.68
N SER A 8 0.22 -11.23 -29.11
CA SER A 8 -0.25 -12.33 -29.99
C SER A 8 -0.98 -13.44 -29.23
N ILE A 9 -0.71 -13.60 -27.93
CA ILE A 9 -1.34 -14.62 -27.07
C ILE A 9 -2.65 -14.13 -26.47
N VAL A 10 -2.71 -12.86 -26.06
CA VAL A 10 -3.90 -12.30 -25.42
C VAL A 10 -5.02 -12.17 -26.45
N THR A 11 -6.01 -13.03 -26.29
CA THR A 11 -7.25 -13.10 -27.08
C THR A 11 -8.46 -13.09 -26.14
N ASN A 12 -9.66 -12.91 -26.68
CA ASN A 12 -10.89 -13.00 -25.90
C ASN A 12 -11.04 -14.37 -25.22
N ASP A 13 -10.66 -15.46 -25.91
CA ASP A 13 -10.70 -16.81 -25.35
C ASP A 13 -9.72 -17.00 -24.20
N HIS A 14 -8.50 -16.49 -24.35
CA HIS A 14 -7.50 -16.47 -23.28
C HIS A 14 -8.02 -15.73 -22.04
N ILE A 15 -8.58 -14.54 -22.21
CA ILE A 15 -9.13 -13.74 -21.11
C ILE A 15 -10.31 -14.46 -20.43
N ASN A 16 -11.22 -15.05 -21.22
CA ASN A 16 -12.33 -15.82 -20.68
C ASN A 16 -11.83 -17.04 -19.88
N CYS A 17 -10.80 -17.73 -20.36
CA CYS A 17 -10.16 -18.81 -19.62
C CYS A 17 -9.57 -18.31 -18.29
N LEU A 18 -8.87 -17.17 -18.28
CA LEU A 18 -8.33 -16.59 -17.05
C LEU A 18 -9.44 -16.15 -16.07
N LYS A 19 -10.56 -15.63 -16.57
CA LYS A 19 -11.74 -15.30 -15.75
C LYS A 19 -12.32 -16.56 -15.08
N MET A 20 -12.51 -17.63 -15.85
CA MET A 20 -13.00 -18.91 -15.33
C MET A 20 -12.03 -19.50 -14.31
N LEU A 21 -10.72 -19.43 -14.57
CA LEU A 21 -9.70 -19.86 -13.62
C LEU A 21 -9.79 -19.07 -12.31
N GLY A 22 -9.88 -17.74 -12.37
CA GLY A 22 -10.05 -16.90 -11.19
C GLY A 22 -11.26 -17.28 -10.34
N GLN A 23 -12.42 -17.48 -10.97
CA GLN A 23 -13.64 -17.92 -10.27
C GLN A 23 -13.50 -19.31 -9.65
N LEU A 24 -12.85 -20.24 -10.37
CA LEU A 24 -12.56 -21.58 -9.87
C LEU A 24 -11.70 -21.52 -8.60
N LEU A 25 -10.65 -20.68 -8.58
CA LEU A 25 -9.76 -20.54 -7.42
C LEU A 25 -10.48 -20.05 -6.18
N VAL A 26 -11.40 -19.09 -6.32
CA VAL A 26 -12.22 -18.60 -5.20
C VAL A 26 -13.16 -19.70 -4.67
N LYS A 27 -13.80 -20.46 -5.57
CA LYS A 27 -14.66 -21.59 -5.17
C LYS A 27 -13.87 -22.71 -4.52
N LEU A 28 -12.70 -23.06 -5.07
CA LEU A 28 -11.81 -24.08 -4.53
C LEU A 28 -11.33 -23.70 -3.14
N SER A 29 -10.95 -22.44 -2.93
CA SER A 29 -10.55 -21.92 -1.61
C SER A 29 -11.66 -22.09 -0.57
N ASN A 30 -12.91 -21.75 -0.93
CA ASN A 30 -14.04 -21.96 -0.04
C ASN A 30 -14.26 -23.44 0.30
N TYR A 31 -14.16 -24.32 -0.70
CA TYR A 31 -14.30 -25.76 -0.50
C TYR A 31 -13.20 -26.32 0.41
N LEU A 32 -11.94 -25.95 0.18
CA LEU A 32 -10.80 -26.35 1.03
C LEU A 32 -11.02 -25.90 2.48
N LEU A 33 -11.48 -24.68 2.70
CA LEU A 33 -11.77 -24.16 4.04
C LEU A 33 -12.92 -24.91 4.73
N GLN A 34 -13.97 -25.27 3.99
CA GLN A 34 -15.04 -26.12 4.52
C GLN A 34 -14.52 -27.51 4.90
N LEU A 35 -13.64 -28.08 4.08
CA LEU A 35 -13.00 -29.36 4.37
C LEU A 35 -12.17 -29.26 5.66
N PHE A 36 -11.35 -28.23 5.84
CA PHE A 36 -10.62 -28.00 7.10
C PHE A 36 -11.53 -27.91 8.33
N GLN A 37 -12.66 -27.19 8.23
CA GLN A 37 -13.64 -27.10 9.32
C GLN A 37 -14.25 -28.47 9.66
N GLN A 38 -14.55 -29.28 8.65
CA GLN A 38 -15.05 -30.64 8.85
C GLN A 38 -14.00 -31.57 9.46
N LEU A 39 -12.73 -31.45 9.06
CA LEU A 39 -11.64 -32.24 9.62
C LEU A 39 -11.40 -31.90 11.10
N ALA A 40 -11.40 -30.60 11.44
CA ALA A 40 -11.24 -30.13 12.81
C ALA A 40 -12.38 -30.62 13.74
N THR A 41 -13.61 -30.69 13.22
CA THR A 41 -14.78 -31.14 14.01
C THR A 41 -14.88 -32.66 14.15
N LYS A 42 -14.27 -33.42 13.25
CA LYS A 42 -14.34 -34.90 13.26
C LYS A 42 -13.21 -35.59 14.04
N SER A 43 -12.36 -34.83 14.75
CA SER A 43 -11.22 -35.35 15.54
C SER A 43 -10.50 -36.49 14.82
N ILE A 44 -10.02 -36.20 13.61
CA ILE A 44 -9.27 -37.18 12.83
C ILE A 44 -7.87 -37.26 13.42
N ASP A 45 -7.61 -38.32 14.19
CA ASP A 45 -6.29 -38.68 14.75
C ASP A 45 -5.35 -39.27 13.68
N ASP A 46 -5.34 -38.68 12.48
CA ASP A 46 -4.42 -39.05 11.39
C ASP A 46 -3.48 -37.88 11.11
N ASN A 47 -2.36 -37.89 11.85
CA ASN A 47 -1.31 -36.87 11.74
C ASN A 47 -0.67 -36.86 10.33
N ASP A 48 -0.62 -37.99 9.63
CA ASP A 48 -0.04 -38.07 8.28
C ASP A 48 -0.98 -37.39 7.28
N PHE A 49 -2.28 -37.62 7.40
CA PHE A 49 -3.28 -36.94 6.58
C PHE A 49 -3.30 -35.43 6.83
N LEU A 50 -3.25 -34.97 8.08
CA LEU A 50 -3.19 -33.55 8.41
C LEU A 50 -1.93 -32.88 7.86
N THR A 51 -0.78 -33.56 7.95
CA THR A 51 0.48 -33.07 7.39
C THR A 51 0.39 -32.92 5.87
N PHE A 52 -0.12 -33.94 5.18
CA PHE A 52 -0.34 -33.88 3.73
C PHE A 52 -1.26 -32.73 3.31
N VAL A 53 -2.39 -32.54 4.00
CA VAL A 53 -3.34 -31.46 3.69
C VAL A 53 -2.70 -30.08 3.92
N ASN A 54 -1.91 -29.91 4.98
CA ASN A 54 -1.19 -28.67 5.26
C ASN A 54 -0.15 -28.37 4.17
N GLU A 55 0.65 -29.34 3.73
CA GLU A 55 1.64 -29.16 2.66
C GLU A 55 0.99 -28.76 1.33
N ARG A 56 -0.11 -29.43 0.96
CA ARG A 56 -0.84 -29.10 -0.27
C ARG A 56 -1.48 -27.72 -0.20
N THR A 57 -1.98 -27.34 0.97
CA THR A 57 -2.54 -26.01 1.19
C THR A 57 -1.46 -24.94 1.11
N ASN A 58 -0.28 -25.17 1.71
CA ASN A 58 0.86 -24.25 1.58
C ASN A 58 1.29 -24.09 0.11
N SER A 59 1.33 -25.19 -0.65
CA SER A 59 1.62 -25.15 -2.09
C SER A 59 0.58 -24.34 -2.86
N PHE A 60 -0.70 -24.51 -2.51
CA PHE A 60 -1.79 -23.74 -3.10
C PHE A 60 -1.72 -22.24 -2.76
N LEU A 61 -1.39 -21.89 -1.51
CA LEU A 61 -1.19 -20.50 -1.09
C LEU A 61 0.00 -19.85 -1.82
N GLN A 62 1.09 -20.58 -2.04
CA GLN A 62 2.21 -20.10 -2.85
C GLN A 62 1.82 -19.88 -4.31
N PHE A 63 0.96 -20.76 -4.86
CA PHE A 63 0.41 -20.58 -6.19
C PHE A 63 -0.50 -19.34 -6.27
N LEU A 64 -1.34 -19.08 -5.28
CA LEU A 64 -2.13 -17.84 -5.21
C LEU A 64 -1.23 -16.59 -5.14
N LEU A 65 -0.13 -16.64 -4.38
CA LEU A 65 0.85 -15.54 -4.34
C LEU A 65 1.51 -15.31 -5.70
N LEU A 66 1.74 -16.34 -6.50
CA LEU A 66 2.24 -16.20 -7.87
C LEU A 66 1.21 -15.45 -8.73
N LEU A 67 -0.06 -15.84 -8.64
CA LEU A 67 -1.14 -15.21 -9.40
C LEU A 67 -1.40 -13.76 -9.04
N ASN A 68 -1.09 -13.34 -7.81
CA ASN A 68 -1.15 -11.93 -7.42
C ASN A 68 -0.23 -11.02 -8.27
N GLN A 69 0.83 -11.58 -8.87
CA GLN A 69 1.76 -10.84 -9.74
C GLN A 69 1.29 -10.81 -11.20
N HIS A 70 0.18 -11.47 -11.52
CA HIS A 70 -0.29 -11.57 -12.89
C HIS A 70 -0.81 -10.22 -13.40
N PRO A 71 -0.45 -9.78 -14.62
CA PRO A 71 -0.80 -8.47 -15.17
C PRO A 71 -2.32 -8.27 -15.41
N PHE A 72 -3.08 -9.36 -15.50
CA PHE A 72 -4.54 -9.29 -15.54
C PHE A 72 -5.12 -9.06 -14.14
N HIS A 73 -5.50 -7.81 -13.87
CA HIS A 73 -6.01 -7.33 -12.59
C HIS A 73 -7.14 -8.22 -12.02
N LEU A 74 -8.09 -8.67 -12.84
CA LEU A 74 -9.20 -9.47 -12.34
C LEU A 74 -8.74 -10.85 -11.83
N LEU A 75 -7.74 -11.47 -12.47
CA LEU A 75 -7.16 -12.73 -11.98
C LEU A 75 -6.42 -12.52 -10.66
N SER A 76 -5.61 -11.46 -10.58
CA SER A 76 -4.93 -11.07 -9.33
C SER A 76 -5.93 -10.76 -8.22
N LEU A 77 -7.04 -10.09 -8.53
CA LEU A 77 -8.12 -9.82 -7.56
C LEU A 77 -8.73 -11.10 -7.01
N ASN A 78 -9.04 -12.06 -7.89
CA ASN A 78 -9.60 -13.34 -7.49
C ASN A 78 -8.63 -14.13 -6.61
N SER A 79 -7.32 -14.10 -6.90
CA SER A 79 -6.32 -14.76 -6.04
C SER A 79 -6.19 -14.07 -4.69
N TYR A 80 -6.31 -12.73 -4.62
CA TYR A 80 -6.39 -12.01 -3.34
C TYR A 80 -7.65 -12.32 -2.55
N GLN A 81 -8.82 -12.41 -3.20
CA GLN A 81 -10.07 -12.79 -2.54
C GLN A 81 -9.99 -14.22 -1.99
N ALA A 82 -9.46 -15.15 -2.78
CA ALA A 82 -9.16 -16.51 -2.35
C ALA A 82 -8.23 -16.52 -1.12
N LEU A 83 -7.15 -15.74 -1.15
CA LEU A 83 -6.20 -15.63 -0.04
C LEU A 83 -6.85 -15.05 1.23
N ASN A 84 -7.71 -14.03 1.08
CA ASN A 84 -8.39 -13.40 2.21
C ASN A 84 -9.24 -14.38 3.01
N LEU A 85 -9.85 -15.36 2.33
CA LEU A 85 -10.62 -16.41 3.00
C LEU A 85 -9.77 -17.24 3.96
N PHE A 86 -8.51 -17.54 3.58
CA PHE A 86 -7.56 -18.23 4.46
C PHE A 86 -7.07 -17.32 5.59
N ILE A 87 -6.77 -16.05 5.31
CA ILE A 87 -6.34 -15.07 6.32
C ILE A 87 -7.36 -14.97 7.46
N ILE A 88 -8.65 -14.98 7.13
CA ILE A 88 -9.72 -14.84 8.13
C ILE A 88 -9.97 -16.14 8.91
N ARG A 89 -9.79 -17.31 8.28
CA ARG A 89 -10.28 -18.60 8.84
C ARG A 89 -9.19 -19.59 9.26
N GLN A 90 -7.96 -19.45 8.78
CA GLN A 90 -6.85 -20.39 9.00
C GLN A 90 -5.51 -19.64 9.18
N ILE A 91 -5.42 -18.87 10.26
CA ILE A 91 -4.30 -17.94 10.54
C ILE A 91 -2.96 -18.68 10.68
N THR A 92 -2.97 -19.89 11.24
CA THR A 92 -1.76 -20.69 11.52
C THR A 92 -0.99 -21.10 10.27
N LEU A 93 -1.64 -21.17 9.11
CA LEU A 93 -0.99 -21.53 7.84
C LEU A 93 -0.22 -20.37 7.20
N LEU A 94 -0.38 -19.15 7.73
CA LEU A 94 0.09 -17.91 7.10
C LEU A 94 1.20 -17.22 7.90
N SER A 95 1.57 -17.75 9.07
CA SER A 95 2.61 -17.21 9.95
C SER A 95 4.03 -17.58 9.51
N ASN A 96 4.34 -17.40 8.23
CA ASN A 96 5.70 -17.50 7.69
C ASN A 96 6.15 -16.11 7.23
N GLU A 97 7.26 -15.61 7.77
CA GLU A 97 7.79 -14.28 7.44
C GLU A 97 8.03 -14.08 5.94
N GLN A 98 8.61 -15.06 5.25
CA GLN A 98 8.86 -14.97 3.81
C GLN A 98 7.57 -14.84 3.01
N PHE A 99 6.54 -15.60 3.42
CA PHE A 99 5.21 -15.52 2.81
C PHE A 99 4.62 -14.12 3.03
N CYS A 100 4.68 -13.60 4.25
CA CYS A 100 4.17 -12.29 4.62
C CYS A 100 4.85 -11.16 3.84
N LEU A 101 6.18 -11.17 3.76
CA LEU A 101 6.94 -10.17 3.00
C LEU A 101 6.64 -10.23 1.51
N LYS A 102 6.51 -11.44 0.94
CA LYS A 102 6.11 -11.62 -0.46
C LYS A 102 4.69 -11.10 -0.73
N LEU A 103 3.77 -11.31 0.19
CA LEU A 103 2.42 -10.77 0.09
C LEU A 103 2.41 -9.23 0.10
N ILE A 104 3.17 -8.62 1.02
CA ILE A 104 3.32 -7.15 1.10
C ILE A 104 3.93 -6.59 -0.18
N PHE A 105 4.96 -7.24 -0.71
CA PHE A 105 5.57 -6.85 -1.98
C PHE A 105 4.56 -6.91 -3.14
N ASN A 106 3.78 -7.99 -3.23
CA ASN A 106 2.76 -8.14 -4.26
C ASN A 106 1.65 -7.10 -4.13
N LEU A 107 1.22 -6.79 -2.89
CA LEU A 107 0.21 -5.78 -2.62
C LEU A 107 0.65 -4.39 -3.06
N LYS A 108 1.91 -4.04 -2.79
CA LYS A 108 2.51 -2.80 -3.28
C LYS A 108 2.43 -2.70 -4.80
N GLN A 109 2.88 -3.74 -5.52
CA GLN A 109 2.84 -3.76 -6.98
C GLN A 109 1.40 -3.66 -7.52
N SER A 110 0.47 -4.38 -6.90
CA SER A 110 -0.93 -4.38 -7.30
C SER A 110 -1.63 -3.03 -7.08
N LEU A 111 -1.15 -2.20 -6.15
CA LEU A 111 -1.72 -0.87 -5.93
C LEU A 111 -1.27 0.16 -7.00
N HIS A 112 -0.24 -0.15 -7.79
CA HIS A 112 0.16 0.67 -8.94
C HIS A 112 -0.98 0.71 -9.96
N ARG A 113 -1.45 1.92 -10.27
CA ARG A 113 -2.39 2.11 -11.37
C ARG A 113 -1.66 1.97 -12.70
N ILE A 114 -2.37 1.53 -13.74
CA ILE A 114 -1.83 1.52 -15.11
C ILE A 114 -1.69 2.96 -15.60
N HIS A 115 -0.54 3.26 -16.19
CA HIS A 115 -0.35 4.47 -16.98
C HIS A 115 -0.77 4.21 -18.44
N PHE A 116 -1.76 4.99 -18.90
CA PHE A 116 -2.21 5.02 -20.29
C PHE A 116 -1.41 6.08 -21.07
N PRO A 117 -0.66 5.71 -22.12
CA PRO A 117 0.06 6.68 -22.93
C PRO A 117 -0.95 7.52 -23.73
N SER A 118 -0.81 8.85 -23.70
CA SER A 118 -1.67 9.76 -24.45
C SER A 118 -1.41 9.66 -25.95
N SER A 119 -2.46 9.68 -26.77
CA SER A 119 -2.40 9.54 -28.24
C SER A 119 -1.52 10.61 -28.92
N SER A 120 -1.32 11.77 -28.32
CA SER A 120 -0.43 12.84 -28.82
C SER A 120 1.07 12.52 -28.70
N SER A 121 1.45 11.49 -27.95
CA SER A 121 2.85 11.04 -27.83
C SER A 121 3.23 9.96 -28.86
N SER A 122 2.28 9.53 -29.70
CA SER A 122 2.40 8.34 -30.55
C SER A 122 2.64 8.60 -32.05
N SER A 123 2.73 9.87 -32.47
CA SER A 123 2.84 10.24 -33.90
C SER A 123 4.26 10.47 -34.44
N SER A 124 5.31 9.99 -33.77
CA SER A 124 6.66 9.99 -34.34
C SER A 124 7.48 8.81 -33.83
N SER A 125 7.59 7.76 -34.66
CA SER A 125 8.72 6.79 -34.64
C SER A 125 9.19 6.33 -33.25
N SER A 126 8.26 5.95 -32.36
CA SER A 126 8.48 5.88 -30.91
C SER A 126 8.62 4.45 -30.33
N SER A 127 9.09 3.48 -31.12
CA SER A 127 9.49 2.16 -30.61
C SER A 127 11.02 1.99 -30.51
N SER A 128 11.82 2.86 -31.14
CA SER A 128 13.27 2.88 -30.96
C SER A 128 13.74 3.97 -30.00
N MET A 129 13.04 5.12 -29.93
CA MET A 129 13.50 6.28 -29.16
C MET A 129 13.16 6.21 -27.65
N THR A 130 12.03 5.59 -27.28
CA THR A 130 11.65 5.32 -25.87
C THR A 130 12.54 4.27 -25.23
N THR A 131 12.95 3.25 -25.99
CA THR A 131 13.88 2.20 -25.55
C THR A 131 15.28 2.75 -25.31
N THR A 132 15.79 3.64 -26.19
CA THR A 132 17.10 4.29 -25.99
C THR A 132 17.13 5.29 -24.82
N LEU A 133 16.00 5.87 -24.42
CA LEU A 133 15.90 6.71 -23.22
C LEU A 133 15.85 5.87 -21.93
N ILE A 134 15.16 4.73 -21.96
CA ILE A 134 15.05 3.81 -20.82
C ILE A 134 16.35 3.00 -20.61
N ASP A 135 17.13 2.74 -21.66
CA ASP A 135 18.38 1.98 -21.53
C ASP A 135 19.50 2.74 -20.79
N ASN A 136 19.36 4.06 -20.58
CA ASN A 136 20.27 4.87 -19.75
C ASN A 136 19.70 5.20 -18.34
N GLU A 137 18.46 4.83 -18.02
CA GLU A 137 17.80 5.14 -16.75
C GLU A 137 17.55 3.88 -15.88
N ASN A 138 17.90 4.00 -14.60
CA ASN A 138 17.50 3.22 -13.43
C ASN A 138 16.70 1.90 -13.67
N GLU A 139 17.27 0.73 -13.33
CA GLU A 139 16.64 -0.60 -13.50
C GLU A 139 15.20 -0.71 -12.93
N ILE A 140 14.90 0.06 -11.88
CA ILE A 140 13.58 0.14 -11.27
C ILE A 140 12.55 0.67 -12.26
N LEU A 141 12.87 1.74 -12.99
CA LEU A 141 11.99 2.37 -13.97
C LEU A 141 11.72 1.41 -15.13
N LYS A 142 12.75 0.71 -15.62
CA LYS A 142 12.62 -0.30 -16.67
C LYS A 142 11.66 -1.42 -16.25
N THR A 143 11.78 -1.89 -15.01
CA THR A 143 10.89 -2.92 -14.45
C THR A 143 9.45 -2.44 -14.36
N GLN A 144 9.22 -1.23 -13.84
CA GLN A 144 7.89 -0.63 -13.75
C GLN A 144 7.25 -0.44 -15.13
N TYR A 145 8.02 0.07 -16.09
CA TYR A 145 7.56 0.25 -17.47
C TYR A 145 7.14 -1.08 -18.10
N MET A 146 7.98 -2.12 -18.00
CA MET A 146 7.67 -3.42 -18.57
C MET A 146 6.44 -4.06 -17.93
N HIS A 147 6.30 -3.97 -16.62
CA HIS A 147 5.10 -4.45 -15.92
C HIS A 147 3.85 -3.66 -16.34
N ASN A 148 3.94 -2.32 -16.44
CA ASN A 148 2.85 -1.47 -16.89
C ASN A 148 2.38 -1.87 -18.30
N GLN A 149 3.30 -2.15 -19.23
CA GLN A 149 2.96 -2.59 -20.58
C GLN A 149 2.22 -3.94 -20.59
N GLN A 150 2.61 -4.87 -19.73
CA GLN A 150 1.90 -6.15 -19.60
C GLN A 150 0.46 -5.92 -19.10
N CYS A 151 0.30 -5.11 -18.06
CA CYS A 151 -1.01 -4.76 -17.51
C CYS A 151 -1.89 -4.02 -18.52
N PHE A 152 -1.30 -3.09 -19.26
CA PHE A 152 -1.96 -2.28 -20.27
C PHE A 152 -2.58 -3.13 -21.38
N ILE A 153 -1.88 -4.18 -21.84
CA ILE A 153 -2.43 -5.10 -22.85
C ILE A 153 -3.72 -5.74 -22.33
N TYR A 154 -3.72 -6.30 -21.13
CA TYR A 154 -4.94 -6.91 -20.57
C TYR A 154 -6.06 -5.88 -20.36
N ALA A 155 -5.71 -4.64 -19.98
CA ALA A 155 -6.70 -3.59 -19.79
C ALA A 155 -7.38 -3.20 -21.12
N LEU A 156 -6.65 -3.14 -22.23
CA LEU A 156 -7.20 -2.82 -23.54
C LEU A 156 -8.24 -3.84 -24.05
N PHE A 157 -8.13 -5.11 -23.62
CA PHE A 157 -9.11 -6.13 -24.00
C PHE A 157 -10.29 -6.22 -23.01
N GLU A 158 -10.07 -5.92 -21.73
CA GLU A 158 -11.10 -6.06 -20.70
C GLU A 158 -12.03 -4.85 -20.60
N TYR A 159 -11.53 -3.67 -20.93
CA TYR A 159 -12.23 -2.41 -20.70
C TYR A 159 -12.42 -1.64 -22.00
N ASP A 160 -13.62 -1.06 -22.15
CA ASP A 160 -14.02 -0.28 -23.33
C ASP A 160 -13.36 1.10 -23.36
N SER A 161 -12.94 1.62 -22.19
CA SER A 161 -12.30 2.92 -22.06
C SER A 161 -11.38 3.02 -20.84
N GLU A 162 -10.46 4.00 -20.87
CA GLU A 162 -9.60 4.37 -19.73
C GLU A 162 -10.42 4.80 -18.50
N GLU A 163 -11.51 5.54 -18.70
CA GLU A 163 -12.43 5.94 -17.62
C GLU A 163 -13.08 4.72 -16.95
N GLN A 164 -13.54 3.74 -17.75
CA GLN A 164 -14.13 2.51 -17.22
C GLN A 164 -13.10 1.70 -16.43
N PHE A 165 -11.86 1.61 -16.93
CA PHE A 165 -10.75 1.00 -16.20
C PHE A 165 -10.54 1.69 -14.84
N PHE A 166 -10.33 3.01 -14.83
CA PHE A 166 -10.05 3.73 -13.58
C PHE A 166 -11.21 3.64 -12.60
N TRP A 167 -12.46 3.75 -13.07
CA TRP A 167 -13.61 3.58 -12.20
C TRP A 167 -13.61 2.21 -11.53
N LYS A 168 -13.43 1.10 -12.28
CA LYS A 168 -13.36 -0.26 -11.70
C LYS A 168 -12.13 -0.45 -10.82
N PHE A 169 -10.99 0.09 -11.22
CA PHE A 169 -9.74 -0.02 -10.48
C PHE A 169 -9.83 0.67 -9.11
N PHE A 170 -10.29 1.92 -9.06
CA PHE A 170 -10.41 2.67 -7.82
C PHE A 170 -11.58 2.18 -6.94
N SER A 171 -12.75 1.90 -7.53
CA SER A 171 -13.96 1.56 -6.74
C SER A 171 -14.05 0.10 -6.30
N GLN A 172 -13.51 -0.84 -7.09
CA GLN A 172 -13.63 -2.26 -6.82
C GLN A 172 -12.29 -2.87 -6.44
N TYR A 173 -11.30 -2.80 -7.34
CA TYR A 173 -10.04 -3.49 -7.16
C TYR A 173 -9.29 -3.01 -5.91
N ARG A 174 -9.07 -1.69 -5.79
CA ARG A 174 -8.41 -1.11 -4.62
C ARG A 174 -9.20 -1.32 -3.33
N SER A 175 -10.51 -1.17 -3.34
CA SER A 175 -11.33 -1.38 -2.13
C SER A 175 -11.23 -2.81 -1.60
N GLU A 176 -11.16 -3.81 -2.47
CA GLU A 176 -10.91 -5.20 -2.07
C GLU A 176 -9.47 -5.42 -1.55
N LEU A 177 -8.47 -4.81 -2.17
CA LEU A 177 -7.10 -4.84 -1.65
C LEU A 177 -7.01 -4.18 -0.25
N GLN A 178 -7.72 -3.08 -0.01
CA GLN A 178 -7.80 -2.46 1.31
C GLN A 178 -8.39 -3.41 2.35
N LYS A 179 -9.46 -4.14 2.02
CA LYS A 179 -10.06 -5.14 2.91
C LYS A 179 -9.06 -6.23 3.24
N LEU A 180 -8.35 -6.75 2.23
CA LEU A 180 -7.30 -7.73 2.42
C LEU A 180 -6.17 -7.21 3.31
N ILE A 181 -5.64 -6.01 3.06
CA ILE A 181 -4.56 -5.42 3.88
C ILE A 181 -5.01 -5.33 5.33
N LYS A 182 -6.24 -4.87 5.58
CA LYS A 182 -6.78 -4.74 6.94
C LYS A 182 -6.93 -6.10 7.63
N SER A 183 -7.46 -7.10 6.94
CA SER A 183 -7.55 -8.47 7.46
C SER A 183 -6.16 -9.08 7.70
N PHE A 184 -5.23 -8.85 6.77
CA PHE A 184 -3.87 -9.35 6.85
C PHE A 184 -3.11 -8.74 8.04
N ILE A 185 -3.08 -7.42 8.18
CA ILE A 185 -2.40 -6.81 9.32
C ILE A 185 -3.13 -7.11 10.64
N GLY A 186 -4.46 -7.23 10.60
CA GLY A 186 -5.26 -7.64 11.75
C GLY A 186 -4.90 -9.01 12.32
N LEU A 187 -4.41 -9.95 11.48
CA LEU A 187 -4.06 -11.31 11.93
C LEU A 187 -2.96 -11.32 13.00
N PHE A 188 -2.06 -10.35 12.98
CA PHE A 188 -0.95 -10.30 13.93
C PHE A 188 -1.41 -9.94 15.35
N PHE A 189 -2.63 -9.39 15.50
CA PHE A 189 -3.21 -8.96 16.77
C PHE A 189 -4.26 -9.94 17.33
N THR A 190 -4.40 -11.15 16.76
CA THR A 190 -5.35 -12.15 17.27
C THR A 190 -4.87 -12.82 18.56
N GLU A 191 -5.80 -13.13 19.46
CA GLU A 191 -5.55 -13.59 20.85
C GLU A 191 -5.00 -15.03 20.99
N THR A 192 -4.57 -15.69 19.92
CA THR A 192 -4.02 -17.05 20.00
C THR A 192 -2.63 -17.01 20.66
N VAL A 193 -2.59 -17.34 21.95
CA VAL A 193 -1.44 -17.21 22.87
C VAL A 193 -0.15 -17.87 22.37
N ALA A 194 -0.25 -18.92 21.55
CA ALA A 194 0.90 -19.75 21.15
C ALA A 194 1.93 -19.06 20.24
N ASN A 195 1.56 -18.04 19.47
CA ASN A 195 2.44 -17.46 18.42
C ASN A 195 2.61 -15.93 18.49
N ILE A 196 2.26 -15.28 19.60
CA ILE A 196 2.26 -13.80 19.69
C ILE A 196 3.63 -13.19 19.40
N GLU A 197 4.72 -13.74 19.93
CA GLU A 197 6.08 -13.21 19.72
C GLU A 197 6.52 -13.34 18.26
N MET A 198 6.27 -14.50 17.65
CA MET A 198 6.58 -14.73 16.23
C MET A 198 5.76 -13.81 15.32
N ASN A 199 4.46 -13.63 15.61
CA ASN A 199 3.59 -12.73 14.89
C ASN A 199 4.07 -11.28 14.98
N MET A 200 4.43 -10.82 16.18
CA MET A 200 4.96 -9.46 16.36
C MET A 200 6.31 -9.29 15.66
N SER A 201 7.22 -10.27 15.73
CA SER A 201 8.50 -10.24 15.00
C SER A 201 8.29 -10.15 13.48
N CYS A 202 7.34 -10.91 12.94
CA CYS A 202 6.98 -10.85 11.52
C CYS A 202 6.40 -9.48 11.14
N LEU A 203 5.52 -8.92 11.98
CA LEU A 203 4.99 -7.56 11.77
C LEU A 203 6.10 -6.49 11.82
N LYS A 204 7.11 -6.64 12.69
CA LYS A 204 8.29 -5.76 12.69
C LYS A 204 9.02 -5.81 11.36
N SER A 205 9.31 -7.00 10.86
CA SER A 205 9.98 -7.20 9.57
C SER A 205 9.19 -6.55 8.43
N ILE A 206 7.85 -6.65 8.43
CA ILE A 206 6.99 -5.96 7.47
C ILE A 206 7.18 -4.44 7.57
N LEU A 207 7.09 -3.86 8.77
CA LEU A 207 7.23 -2.41 8.99
C LEU A 207 8.62 -1.91 8.61
N GLU A 208 9.67 -2.64 9.01
CA GLU A 208 11.06 -2.34 8.67
C GLU A 208 11.25 -2.28 7.15
N ASN A 209 10.78 -3.28 6.42
CA ASN A 209 10.86 -3.32 4.96
C ASN A 209 10.09 -2.17 4.30
N LEU A 210 8.89 -1.84 4.81
CA LEU A 210 8.11 -0.71 4.30
C LEU A 210 8.80 0.64 4.53
N PHE A 211 9.43 0.84 5.70
CA PHE A 211 10.18 2.07 5.99
C PHE A 211 11.48 2.18 5.21
N ILE A 212 12.24 1.09 5.06
CA ILE A 212 13.42 1.06 4.18
C ILE A 212 13.04 1.46 2.76
N TYR A 213 11.92 0.93 2.27
CA TYR A 213 11.43 1.26 0.95
C TYR A 213 10.97 2.72 0.83
N LEU A 214 10.26 3.25 1.84
CA LEU A 214 9.88 4.66 1.89
C LEU A 214 11.11 5.58 1.89
N GLU A 215 12.14 5.27 2.68
CA GLU A 215 13.39 6.03 2.68
C GLU A 215 14.05 6.02 1.30
N SER A 216 14.13 4.85 0.65
CA SER A 216 14.63 4.74 -0.73
C SER A 216 13.80 5.55 -1.72
N LEU A 217 12.48 5.56 -1.60
CA LEU A 217 11.59 6.30 -2.48
C LEU A 217 11.77 7.82 -2.33
N VAL A 218 11.88 8.31 -1.09
CA VAL A 218 12.19 9.71 -0.80
C VAL A 218 13.54 10.11 -1.40
N GLN A 219 14.59 9.29 -1.23
CA GLN A 219 15.92 9.55 -1.79
C GLN A 219 15.92 9.61 -3.32
N ARG A 220 15.07 8.81 -3.98
CA ARG A 220 14.90 8.84 -5.45
C ARG A 220 14.02 9.99 -5.94
N THR A 221 13.33 10.69 -5.05
CA THR A 221 12.45 11.78 -5.43
C THR A 221 13.26 13.07 -5.58
N PRO A 222 13.28 13.70 -6.77
CA PRO A 222 14.07 14.92 -6.95
C PRO A 222 13.56 16.07 -6.08
N ASN A 223 14.50 16.84 -5.52
CA ASN A 223 14.21 17.98 -4.65
C ASN A 223 14.11 19.32 -5.39
N GLN A 224 14.36 19.38 -6.70
CA GLN A 224 14.29 20.63 -7.47
C GLN A 224 13.19 20.60 -8.54
N THR A 225 12.37 21.65 -8.55
CA THR A 225 11.42 21.97 -9.63
C THR A 225 12.22 22.25 -10.90
N CYS A 226 12.11 21.39 -11.90
CA CYS A 226 12.30 21.82 -13.28
C CYS A 226 10.91 21.76 -13.92
N ASN A 227 10.41 22.89 -14.42
CA ASN A 227 9.04 23.04 -14.97
C ASN A 227 8.73 22.09 -16.14
N THR A 228 9.70 21.29 -16.58
CA THR A 228 9.61 20.26 -17.62
C THR A 228 9.48 18.83 -17.07
N ILE A 229 9.63 18.60 -15.74
CA ILE A 229 9.69 17.26 -15.14
C ILE A 229 8.30 16.63 -14.90
N SER A 230 7.23 17.42 -14.71
CA SER A 230 5.89 16.91 -14.37
C SER A 230 5.22 16.07 -15.47
N THR A 231 5.77 16.05 -16.68
CA THR A 231 5.30 15.23 -17.81
C THR A 231 6.28 14.14 -18.23
N SER A 232 7.45 14.02 -17.60
CA SER A 232 8.37 12.94 -17.91
C SER A 232 7.80 11.59 -17.45
N LEU A 233 8.05 10.54 -18.23
CA LEU A 233 7.64 9.18 -17.91
C LEU A 233 8.17 8.74 -16.53
N SER A 234 9.38 9.18 -16.17
CA SER A 234 10.00 8.93 -14.87
C SER A 234 9.22 9.55 -13.71
N SER A 235 8.75 10.79 -13.85
CA SER A 235 7.92 11.43 -12.83
C SER A 235 6.57 10.77 -12.69
N ILE A 236 5.96 10.34 -13.80
CA ILE A 236 4.65 9.66 -13.78
C ILE A 236 4.76 8.35 -12.98
N TYR A 237 5.77 7.51 -13.28
CA TYR A 237 5.95 6.26 -12.54
C TYR A 237 6.33 6.49 -11.09
N LEU A 238 7.13 7.52 -10.81
CA LEU A 238 7.44 7.90 -9.43
C LEU A 238 6.19 8.33 -8.64
N ILE A 239 5.28 9.09 -9.24
CA ILE A 239 4.00 9.47 -8.62
C ILE A 239 3.13 8.22 -8.35
N ILE A 240 3.03 7.31 -9.33
CA ILE A 240 2.27 6.06 -9.18
C ILE A 240 2.84 5.20 -8.04
N GLU A 241 4.18 5.14 -7.95
CA GLU A 241 4.89 4.41 -6.90
C GLU A 241 4.64 5.02 -5.50
N TRP A 242 4.67 6.36 -5.41
CA TRP A 242 4.32 7.09 -4.19
C TRP A 242 2.88 6.82 -3.75
N GLU A 243 1.93 6.90 -4.68
CA GLU A 243 0.52 6.67 -4.38
C GLU A 243 0.27 5.26 -3.84
N ALA A 244 0.86 4.24 -4.47
CA ALA A 244 0.72 2.85 -4.02
C ALA A 244 1.36 2.59 -2.66
N LEU A 245 2.58 3.08 -2.44
CA LEU A 245 3.26 2.93 -1.16
C LEU A 245 2.52 3.67 -0.04
N TYR A 246 2.06 4.90 -0.31
CA TYR A 246 1.24 5.68 0.61
C TYR A 246 0.00 4.92 1.04
N LEU A 247 -0.78 4.40 0.09
CA LEU A 247 -2.02 3.66 0.40
C LEU A 247 -1.73 2.39 1.21
N LEU A 248 -0.66 1.68 0.89
CA LEU A 248 -0.26 0.49 1.65
C LEU A 248 0.13 0.85 3.09
N LEU A 249 0.99 1.86 3.26
CA LEU A 249 1.41 2.34 4.57
C LEU A 249 0.24 2.89 5.39
N ASP A 250 -0.65 3.67 4.79
CA ASP A 250 -1.83 4.22 5.46
C ASP A 250 -2.67 3.12 6.10
N HIS A 251 -2.97 2.04 5.37
CA HIS A 251 -3.76 0.94 5.93
C HIS A 251 -3.02 0.10 6.95
N VAL A 252 -1.72 -0.17 6.73
CA VAL A 252 -0.89 -0.89 7.70
C VAL A 252 -0.82 -0.10 9.01
N LEU A 253 -0.43 1.17 8.94
CA LEU A 253 -0.30 2.06 10.09
C LEU A 253 -1.65 2.34 10.76
N PHE A 254 -2.74 2.42 10.00
CA PHE A 254 -4.08 2.55 10.58
C PHE A 254 -4.43 1.38 11.49
N ILE A 255 -4.17 0.14 11.06
CA ILE A 255 -4.43 -1.04 11.89
C ILE A 255 -3.48 -1.10 13.09
N VAL A 256 -2.18 -0.89 12.87
CA VAL A 256 -1.19 -0.85 13.96
C VAL A 256 -1.58 0.18 15.01
N ARG A 257 -1.96 1.40 14.58
CA ARG A 257 -2.43 2.44 15.47
C ARG A 257 -3.70 2.04 16.20
N LYS A 258 -4.70 1.56 15.46
CA LYS A 258 -6.01 1.19 16.03
C LYS A 258 -5.87 0.11 17.11
N GLN A 259 -4.97 -0.86 16.90
CA GLN A 259 -4.77 -1.98 17.81
C GLN A 259 -3.87 -1.65 19.01
N LEU A 260 -2.90 -0.74 18.84
CA LEU A 260 -1.94 -0.40 19.89
C LEU A 260 -2.26 0.87 20.67
N PHE A 261 -2.99 1.81 20.07
CA PHE A 261 -3.20 3.16 20.58
C PHE A 261 -4.68 3.56 20.54
N SER A 262 -5.58 2.64 20.90
CA SER A 262 -7.01 2.95 21.00
C SER A 262 -7.26 4.00 22.09
N SER A 263 -8.07 5.01 21.79
CA SER A 263 -8.52 6.05 22.73
C SER A 263 -9.58 5.55 23.74
N SER A 264 -9.69 4.23 23.91
CA SER A 264 -10.59 3.62 24.88
C SER A 264 -9.94 3.69 26.26
N SER A 265 -10.67 4.18 27.27
CA SER A 265 -10.25 4.34 28.67
C SER A 265 -9.83 3.05 29.39
N THR A 266 -9.84 1.91 28.70
CA THR A 266 -9.42 0.61 29.20
C THR A 266 -8.36 0.02 28.27
N THR A 267 -7.09 0.38 28.51
CA THR A 267 -5.96 -0.38 27.97
C THR A 267 -6.02 -1.79 28.53
N THR A 268 -6.18 -2.78 27.67
CA THR A 268 -6.14 -4.17 28.10
C THR A 268 -4.68 -4.58 28.32
N LYS A 269 -4.42 -5.48 29.29
CA LYS A 269 -3.07 -6.08 29.48
C LYS A 269 -2.50 -6.68 28.18
N PHE A 270 -3.37 -7.09 27.27
CA PHE A 270 -3.00 -7.59 25.94
C PHE A 270 -2.45 -6.49 25.03
N GLN A 271 -3.06 -5.30 25.01
CA GLN A 271 -2.57 -4.16 24.25
C GLN A 271 -1.18 -3.72 24.72
N GLU A 272 -0.95 -3.66 26.03
CA GLU A 272 0.38 -3.37 26.61
C GLU A 272 1.41 -4.43 26.23
N LYS A 273 1.02 -5.70 26.20
CA LYS A 273 1.87 -6.80 25.74
C LYS A 273 2.22 -6.66 24.25
N PHE A 274 1.26 -6.39 23.37
CA PHE A 274 1.54 -6.18 21.94
C PHE A 274 2.40 -4.94 21.71
N GLN A 275 2.13 -3.86 22.44
CA GLN A 275 2.90 -2.62 22.34
C GLN A 275 4.35 -2.84 22.79
N SER A 276 4.57 -3.50 23.93
CA SER A 276 5.94 -3.80 24.42
C SER A 276 6.69 -4.75 23.48
N LEU A 277 6.00 -5.71 22.87
CA LEU A 277 6.60 -6.61 21.90
C LEU A 277 6.91 -5.93 20.58
N LEU A 278 6.05 -5.05 20.05
CA LEU A 278 6.24 -4.39 18.75
C LEU A 278 7.14 -3.15 18.84
N ILE A 279 6.86 -2.25 19.78
CA ILE A 279 7.57 -0.97 19.94
C ILE A 279 8.82 -1.20 20.82
N THR A 280 9.75 -2.00 20.28
CA THR A 280 11.11 -2.10 20.84
C THR A 280 11.91 -0.84 20.55
N SER A 281 13.04 -0.66 21.24
CA SER A 281 13.95 0.48 21.01
C SER A 281 14.29 0.67 19.53
N THR A 282 14.60 -0.41 18.82
CA THR A 282 14.95 -0.41 17.40
C THR A 282 13.82 0.11 16.50
N ILE A 283 12.63 -0.46 16.59
CA ILE A 283 11.46 -0.05 15.80
C ILE A 283 11.07 1.38 16.13
N LYS A 284 11.06 1.75 17.42
CA LYS A 284 10.80 3.12 17.86
C LYS A 284 11.76 4.10 17.19
N GLU A 285 13.05 3.83 17.22
CA GLU A 285 14.07 4.67 16.58
C GLU A 285 13.85 4.79 15.07
N GLN A 286 13.49 3.70 14.40
CA GLN A 286 13.18 3.73 12.97
C GLN A 286 11.96 4.59 12.67
N PHE A 287 10.85 4.45 13.42
CA PHE A 287 9.68 5.32 13.27
C PHE A 287 10.06 6.80 13.45
N LEU A 288 10.83 7.13 14.49
CA LEU A 288 11.26 8.52 14.76
C LEU A 288 12.19 9.06 13.67
N ARG A 289 13.12 8.23 13.17
CA ARG A 289 14.00 8.57 12.05
C ARG A 289 13.21 8.83 10.77
N THR A 290 12.30 7.92 10.40
CA THR A 290 11.46 8.07 9.22
C THR A 290 10.59 9.33 9.32
N LEU A 291 10.03 9.62 10.50
CA LEU A 291 9.22 10.82 10.73
C LEU A 291 10.05 12.10 10.59
N LYS A 292 11.27 12.14 11.15
CA LYS A 292 12.23 13.25 10.95
C LYS A 292 12.57 13.43 9.48
N PHE A 293 12.78 12.33 8.76
CA PHE A 293 13.09 12.36 7.34
C PHE A 293 11.93 12.92 6.50
N LEU A 294 10.69 12.50 6.78
CA LEU A 294 9.50 13.03 6.13
C LEU A 294 9.25 14.51 6.46
N LEU A 295 9.54 14.96 7.69
CA LEU A 295 9.41 16.36 8.08
C LEU A 295 10.37 17.28 7.31
N GLN A 296 11.59 16.79 7.04
CA GLN A 296 12.60 17.51 6.26
C GLN A 296 12.32 17.43 4.75
N PHE A 297 11.45 16.52 4.33
CA PHE A 297 11.16 16.29 2.93
C PHE A 297 10.10 17.28 2.41
N THR A 298 10.55 18.20 1.56
CA THR A 298 9.74 19.15 0.80
C THR A 298 9.76 18.75 -0.68
N PRO A 299 8.93 17.79 -1.13
CA PRO A 299 8.91 17.39 -2.52
C PRO A 299 8.49 18.59 -3.38
N SER A 300 9.33 18.95 -4.34
CA SER A 300 9.06 20.01 -5.32
C SER A 300 8.48 19.46 -6.62
N LEU A 301 8.41 18.12 -6.76
CA LEU A 301 8.02 17.46 -8.00
C LEU A 301 6.53 17.45 -8.30
N SER A 302 5.71 17.27 -7.27
CA SER A 302 4.27 17.07 -7.42
C SER A 302 3.57 17.29 -6.09
N GLU A 303 2.50 18.07 -6.16
CA GLU A 303 1.55 18.28 -5.07
C GLU A 303 0.96 16.97 -4.56
N HIS A 304 0.74 15.99 -5.44
CA HIS A 304 0.25 14.68 -5.03
C HIS A 304 1.22 14.00 -4.06
N ILE A 305 2.53 14.04 -4.36
CA ILE A 305 3.56 13.49 -3.46
C ILE A 305 3.59 14.28 -2.15
N HIS A 306 3.52 15.61 -2.22
CA HIS A 306 3.49 16.45 -1.03
C HIS A 306 2.30 16.10 -0.13
N GLY A 307 1.09 15.95 -0.67
CA GLY A 307 -0.08 15.49 0.06
C GLY A 307 0.08 14.12 0.71
N HIS A 308 0.66 13.15 0.00
CA HIS A 308 0.95 11.83 0.56
C HIS A 308 1.89 11.93 1.77
N VAL A 309 2.91 12.78 1.72
CA VAL A 309 3.82 13.04 2.85
C VAL A 309 3.06 13.63 4.04
N LEU A 310 2.22 14.64 3.83
CA LEU A 310 1.41 15.25 4.91
C LEU A 310 0.47 14.23 5.58
N ASN A 311 -0.15 13.37 4.78
CA ASN A 311 -1.02 12.31 5.28
C ASN A 311 -0.24 11.26 6.08
N LEU A 312 0.96 10.87 5.64
CA LEU A 312 1.84 9.94 6.39
C LEU A 312 2.28 10.54 7.72
N LEU A 313 2.69 11.82 7.74
CA LEU A 313 3.02 12.54 8.97
C LEU A 313 1.86 12.50 9.96
N SER A 314 0.64 12.73 9.46
CA SER A 314 -0.58 12.68 10.27
C SER A 314 -0.88 11.27 10.78
N CYS A 315 -0.66 10.24 9.96
CA CYS A 315 -0.85 8.85 10.35
C CYS A 315 0.16 8.37 11.39
N MET A 316 1.41 8.84 11.33
CA MET A 316 2.49 8.46 12.24
C MET A 316 2.50 9.25 13.56
N PHE A 317 1.58 10.20 13.76
CA PHE A 317 1.53 11.06 14.94
C PHE A 317 1.41 10.31 16.28
N PHE A 318 0.93 9.06 16.28
CA PHE A 318 0.90 8.24 17.49
C PHE A 318 2.29 8.08 18.13
N ILE A 319 3.37 8.00 17.32
CA ILE A 319 4.72 7.76 17.83
C ILE A 319 5.32 8.96 18.58
N THR A 320 4.77 10.17 18.40
CA THR A 320 5.30 11.39 19.04
C THR A 320 5.11 11.40 20.57
N GLN A 321 4.38 10.42 21.14
CA GLN A 321 4.38 10.19 22.58
C GLN A 321 5.78 9.90 23.14
N HIS A 322 6.70 9.45 22.28
CA HIS A 322 8.07 9.17 22.63
C HIS A 322 9.05 10.32 22.34
N ASP A 323 8.60 11.37 21.63
CA ASP A 323 9.34 12.60 21.34
C ASP A 323 8.34 13.72 21.02
N GLN A 324 8.00 14.52 22.04
CA GLN A 324 6.97 15.57 21.93
C GLN A 324 7.38 16.69 20.97
N THR A 325 8.67 16.89 20.72
CA THR A 325 9.14 17.94 19.80
C THR A 325 8.65 17.69 18.38
N LEU A 326 8.53 16.42 17.99
CA LEU A 326 8.03 16.01 16.68
C LEU A 326 6.52 16.26 16.52
N ALA A 327 5.75 16.25 17.61
CA ALA A 327 4.32 16.56 17.55
C ALA A 327 4.11 18.00 17.07
N ILE A 328 4.85 18.94 17.67
CA ILE A 328 4.81 20.37 17.30
C ILE A 328 5.28 20.55 15.85
N GLN A 329 6.38 19.90 15.46
CA GLN A 329 6.89 20.01 14.08
C GLN A 329 5.89 19.49 13.04
N ILE A 330 5.17 18.39 13.31
CA ILE A 330 4.11 17.90 12.42
C ILE A 330 2.98 18.92 12.29
N ILE A 331 2.48 19.43 13.43
CA ILE A 331 1.40 20.42 13.46
C ILE A 331 1.81 21.66 12.65
N GLN A 332 2.99 22.21 12.94
CA GLN A 332 3.54 23.36 12.22
C GLN A 332 3.69 23.07 10.73
N ARG A 333 4.19 21.89 10.36
CA ARG A 333 4.37 21.49 8.95
C ARG A 333 3.05 21.51 8.19
N LEU A 334 1.98 20.98 8.76
CA LEU A 334 0.65 20.98 8.14
C LEU A 334 0.09 22.40 7.97
N LEU A 335 0.10 23.19 9.05
CA LEU A 335 -0.46 24.54 9.07
C LEU A 335 0.31 25.50 8.16
N THR A 336 1.64 25.47 8.21
CA THR A 336 2.49 26.31 7.34
C THR A 336 2.35 25.92 5.87
N THR A 337 2.17 24.63 5.56
CA THR A 337 1.90 24.19 4.19
C THR A 337 0.57 24.75 3.69
N PHE A 338 -0.49 24.67 4.51
CA PHE A 338 -1.78 25.26 4.17
C PHE A 338 -1.65 26.77 3.90
N GLN A 339 -1.03 27.51 4.81
CA GLN A 339 -0.84 28.96 4.68
C GLN A 339 -0.02 29.35 3.44
N SER A 340 1.04 28.60 3.14
CA SER A 340 1.88 28.85 1.96
C SER A 340 1.08 28.73 0.66
N TYR A 341 0.32 27.65 0.48
CA TYR A 341 -0.51 27.47 -0.72
C TYR A 341 -1.73 28.39 -0.75
N GLN A 342 -2.26 28.79 0.40
CA GLN A 342 -3.28 29.83 0.47
C GLN A 342 -2.75 31.18 -0.06
N GLN A 343 -1.53 31.57 0.34
CA GLN A 343 -0.88 32.78 -0.17
C GLN A 343 -0.61 32.71 -1.69
N GLN A 344 -0.17 31.56 -2.19
CA GLN A 344 0.03 31.33 -3.64
C GLN A 344 -1.28 31.42 -4.43
N SER A 345 -2.36 30.84 -3.91
CA SER A 345 -3.69 30.93 -4.52
C SER A 345 -4.19 32.39 -4.60
N ILE A 346 -4.00 33.17 -3.53
CA ILE A 346 -4.33 34.60 -3.49
C ILE A 346 -3.47 35.40 -4.49
N ALA A 347 -2.19 35.05 -4.63
CA ALA A 347 -1.27 35.67 -5.59
C ALA A 347 -1.59 35.31 -7.06
N GLY A 348 -2.51 34.36 -7.30
CA GLY A 348 -2.99 34.00 -8.63
C GLY A 348 -2.11 33.00 -9.39
N THR A 349 -1.11 32.41 -8.75
CA THR A 349 -0.25 31.35 -9.33
C THR A 349 -0.88 29.98 -9.10
N ASP A 350 -0.96 29.15 -10.14
CA ASP A 350 -1.31 27.72 -10.05
C ASP A 350 -2.51 27.41 -9.12
N LYS A 351 -3.65 28.08 -9.38
CA LYS A 351 -4.83 28.06 -8.50
C LYS A 351 -5.36 26.66 -8.18
N ASN A 352 -5.53 25.81 -9.19
CA ASN A 352 -6.07 24.45 -8.99
C ASN A 352 -5.15 23.59 -8.12
N GLN A 353 -3.86 23.76 -8.35
CA GLN A 353 -2.79 23.05 -7.69
C GLN A 353 -2.72 23.46 -6.20
N SER A 354 -2.68 24.78 -5.97
CA SER A 354 -2.77 25.38 -4.64
C SER A 354 -4.04 24.97 -3.88
N GLU A 355 -5.18 24.83 -4.55
CA GLU A 355 -6.44 24.38 -3.95
C GLU A 355 -6.37 22.90 -3.52
N VAL A 356 -5.84 22.02 -4.37
CA VAL A 356 -5.64 20.60 -4.03
C VAL A 356 -4.75 20.47 -2.80
N MET A 357 -3.65 21.22 -2.73
CA MET A 357 -2.74 21.18 -1.59
C MET A 357 -3.36 21.73 -0.30
N GLN A 358 -4.16 22.79 -0.40
CA GLN A 358 -4.93 23.30 0.74
C GLN A 358 -5.87 22.22 1.27
N ILE A 359 -6.66 21.58 0.40
CA ILE A 359 -7.59 20.50 0.78
C ILE A 359 -6.83 19.33 1.42
N GLN A 360 -5.71 18.90 0.85
CA GLN A 360 -4.93 17.79 1.38
C GLN A 360 -4.33 18.12 2.75
N SER A 361 -3.78 19.33 2.93
CA SER A 361 -3.25 19.75 4.23
C SER A 361 -4.35 19.87 5.29
N SER A 362 -5.50 20.46 4.93
CA SER A 362 -6.65 20.53 5.83
C SER A 362 -7.16 19.15 6.22
N ASN A 363 -7.29 18.22 5.27
CA ASN A 363 -7.73 16.86 5.55
C ASN A 363 -6.75 16.10 6.46
N ALA A 364 -5.45 16.27 6.24
CA ALA A 364 -4.40 15.70 7.09
C ALA A 364 -4.49 16.25 8.53
N PHE A 365 -4.67 17.57 8.68
CA PHE A 365 -4.88 18.20 9.99
C PHE A 365 -6.18 17.75 10.67
N LEU A 366 -7.30 17.72 9.95
CA LEU A 366 -8.57 17.22 10.47
C LEU A 366 -8.49 15.74 10.88
N TYR A 367 -7.71 14.94 10.14
CA TYR A 367 -7.43 13.56 10.53
C TYR A 367 -6.70 13.51 11.87
N LEU A 368 -5.71 14.39 12.12
CA LEU A 368 -5.05 14.49 13.43
C LEU A 368 -6.04 14.83 14.54
N CYS A 369 -6.82 15.90 14.36
CA CYS A 369 -7.79 16.36 15.36
C CYS A 369 -8.82 15.28 15.69
N LYS A 370 -9.29 14.53 14.69
CA LYS A 370 -10.27 13.45 14.86
C LYS A 370 -9.69 12.22 15.55
N ASN A 371 -8.45 11.84 15.22
CA ASN A 371 -7.88 10.56 15.66
C ASN A 371 -7.00 10.65 16.90
N PHE A 372 -6.57 11.86 17.26
CA PHE A 372 -5.69 12.15 18.39
C PHE A 372 -6.22 13.32 19.24
N THR A 373 -7.54 13.42 19.38
CA THR A 373 -8.22 14.57 20.02
C THR A 373 -7.61 14.92 21.38
N GLU A 374 -7.47 13.94 22.28
CA GLU A 374 -6.92 14.15 23.63
C GLU A 374 -5.51 14.76 23.57
N LYS A 375 -4.66 14.21 22.71
CA LYS A 375 -3.27 14.65 22.55
C LYS A 375 -3.16 15.99 21.84
N ILE A 376 -4.09 16.32 20.94
CA ILE A 376 -4.12 17.60 20.23
C ILE A 376 -4.55 18.75 21.17
N ILE A 377 -5.39 18.47 22.15
CA ILE A 377 -5.79 19.45 23.18
C ILE A 377 -4.57 19.96 23.95
N ASP A 378 -3.57 19.11 24.20
CA ASP A 378 -2.32 19.50 24.88
C ASP A 378 -1.54 20.58 24.12
N TYR A 379 -1.79 20.74 22.81
CA TYR A 379 -1.15 21.74 21.95
C TYR A 379 -2.10 22.88 21.56
N TYR A 380 -3.23 23.02 22.24
CA TYR A 380 -4.26 24.01 21.87
C TYR A 380 -3.73 25.44 21.87
N SER A 381 -2.85 25.80 22.82
CA SER A 381 -2.22 27.13 22.88
C SER A 381 -1.41 27.46 21.63
N GLU A 382 -0.72 26.48 21.07
CA GLU A 382 0.10 26.60 19.87
C GLU A 382 -0.74 26.55 18.60
N LEU A 383 -1.90 25.88 18.65
CA LEU A 383 -2.87 25.80 17.55
C LEU A 383 -3.72 27.07 17.43
N TYR A 384 -4.07 27.70 18.54
CA TYR A 384 -5.01 28.82 18.59
C TYR A 384 -4.65 29.99 17.65
N PRO A 385 -3.38 30.41 17.47
CA PRO A 385 -3.04 31.47 16.53
C PRO A 385 -3.27 31.12 15.04
N PHE A 386 -3.46 29.84 14.72
CA PHE A 386 -3.65 29.33 13.36
C PHE A 386 -5.12 28.97 13.05
N LEU A 387 -5.95 28.77 14.08
CA LEU A 387 -7.39 28.52 14.00
C LEU A 387 -8.15 29.85 13.92
#